data_AF-A0A410QDA3-F1
#
_entry.id   AF-A0A410QDA3-F1
#
_cell.length_a   1.000
_cell.length_b   1.000
_cell.length_c   1.000
_cell.angle_alpha   90.00
_cell.angle_beta   90.00
_cell.angle_gamma   90.00
#
_symmetry.space_group_name_H-M   'P 1'
#
loop_
_entity.id
_entity.type
_entity.pdbx_description
1 polymer ?
#
loop_
_entity_poly.entity_id
_entity_poly.type
_entity_poly.pdbx_seq_one_letter_code
_entity_poly.pdbx_strand_id
1 'polypeptide(L)'
;MHKLDRGCNELNKGFTLVELILSLALLLIALLLIFNIYFLGNNIFNRSVDQGDIQRNVRVAMDKVTEEIRMADFITSKVSEDGKINGKSEYYSIGLEENKLVKKYSEEDEEEVIAELSDILFKPKNGGLSLKISRDNYEIETEIPLENNPSIDIDNEGTHVIYYTKR
;
A
#
# COMPACT_ATOMS: atom_id res chain seq x y z
N MET A 1 -26.20 74.48 47.05
CA MET A 1 -27.18 73.45 46.61
C MET A 1 -26.82 73.16 45.15
N HIS A 2 -26.33 72.01 44.71
CA HIS A 2 -26.59 70.63 45.10
C HIS A 2 -25.43 69.77 44.56
N LYS A 3 -24.65 69.10 45.41
CA LYS A 3 -23.72 68.04 44.96
C LYS A 3 -24.58 66.87 44.51
N LEU A 4 -24.51 66.50 43.23
CA LEU A 4 -24.99 65.20 42.75
C LEU A 4 -23.78 64.29 42.69
N ASP A 5 -23.44 63.75 43.86
CA ASP A 5 -22.65 62.53 43.96
C ASP A 5 -23.64 61.37 43.92
N ARG A 6 -23.63 60.61 42.82
CA ARG A 6 -24.28 59.29 42.77
C ARG A 6 -23.33 58.33 42.07
N GLY A 7 -22.43 57.80 42.88
CA GLY A 7 -22.19 56.36 42.98
C GLY A 7 -21.93 55.65 41.66
N CYS A 8 -20.68 55.72 41.21
CA CYS A 8 -20.11 54.67 40.37
C CYS A 8 -20.07 53.38 41.21
N ASN A 9 -21.14 52.59 41.19
CA ASN A 9 -21.11 51.23 41.70
C ASN A 9 -20.47 50.36 40.62
N GLU A 10 -19.14 50.34 40.61
CA GLU A 10 -18.40 49.29 39.92
C GLU A 10 -18.79 47.94 40.56
N LEU A 11 -19.46 47.11 39.78
CA LEU A 11 -19.82 45.75 40.16
C LEU A 11 -18.55 44.88 40.21
N ASN A 12 -17.75 45.03 41.25
CA ASN A 12 -16.66 44.10 41.57
C ASN A 12 -17.26 42.83 42.19
N LYS A 13 -17.89 42.00 41.35
CA LYS A 13 -18.29 40.64 41.72
C LYS A 13 -17.08 39.72 41.59
N GLY A 14 -16.47 39.37 42.71
CA GLY A 14 -15.47 38.31 42.78
C GLY A 14 -16.07 36.92 42.54
N PHE A 15 -15.24 35.97 42.11
CA PHE A 15 -15.64 34.58 41.93
C PHE A 15 -15.90 33.90 43.27
N THR A 16 -16.99 33.16 43.38
CA THR A 16 -17.21 32.32 44.57
C THR A 16 -16.34 31.06 44.49
N LEU A 17 -15.97 30.52 45.66
CA LEU A 17 -15.17 29.30 45.75
C LEU A 17 -15.88 28.09 45.12
N VAL A 18 -17.21 28.06 45.18
CA VAL A 18 -18.05 27.03 44.56
C VAL A 18 -18.01 27.12 43.03
N GLU A 19 -18.10 28.32 42.45
CA GLU A 19 -17.97 28.51 41.00
C GLU A 19 -16.60 28.07 40.48
N LEU A 20 -15.52 28.30 41.24
CA LEU A 20 -14.19 27.85 40.87
C LEU A 20 -14.11 26.31 40.82
N ILE A 21 -14.63 25.63 41.85
CA ILE A 21 -14.63 24.16 41.92
C ILE A 21 -15.47 23.56 40.79
N LEU A 22 -16.66 24.11 40.53
CA LEU A 22 -17.52 23.66 39.43
C LEU A 22 -16.86 23.87 38.06
N SER A 23 -16.18 25.01 37.85
CA SER A 23 -15.46 25.30 36.62
C SER A 23 -14.30 24.33 36.40
N LEU A 24 -13.54 24.02 37.46
CA LEU A 24 -12.47 23.02 37.42
C LEU A 24 -13.00 21.62 37.13
N ALA A 25 -14.11 21.22 37.75
CA ALA A 25 -14.74 19.92 37.49
C ALA A 25 -15.18 19.79 36.02
N LEU A 26 -15.81 20.83 35.47
CA LEU A 26 -16.21 20.87 34.07
C LEU A 26 -15.01 20.87 33.11
N LEU A 27 -13.95 21.60 33.46
CA LEU A 27 -12.72 21.62 32.68
C LEU A 27 -12.08 20.23 32.61
N LEU A 28 -12.02 19.50 33.73
CA LEU A 28 -11.47 18.14 33.74
C LEU A 28 -12.28 17.19 32.87
N ILE A 29 -13.62 17.27 32.91
CA ILE A 29 -14.49 16.48 32.03
C ILE A 29 -14.22 16.82 30.56
N ALA A 30 -14.13 18.12 30.23
CA ALA A 30 -13.84 18.56 28.86
C ALA A 30 -12.46 18.06 28.39
N LEU A 31 -11.43 18.14 29.23
CA LEU A 31 -10.10 17.65 28.93
C LEU A 31 -10.09 16.14 28.67
N LEU A 32 -10.79 15.35 29.49
CA LEU A 32 -10.89 13.90 29.26
C LEU A 32 -11.50 13.58 27.90
N LEU A 33 -12.53 14.30 27.48
CA LEU A 33 -13.14 14.11 26.16
C LEU A 33 -12.16 14.45 25.03
N ILE A 34 -11.47 15.60 25.14
CA ILE A 34 -10.48 16.03 24.15
C ILE A 34 -9.35 15.01 24.03
N PHE A 35 -8.82 14.52 25.16
CA PHE A 35 -7.76 13.51 25.14
C PHE A 35 -8.23 12.22 24.48
N ASN A 36 -9.42 11.72 24.80
CA ASN A 36 -9.95 10.50 24.17
C ASN A 36 -10.06 10.66 22.64
N ILE A 37 -10.59 11.78 22.16
CA ILE A 37 -10.70 12.05 20.72
C ILE A 37 -9.32 12.13 20.08
N TYR A 38 -8.38 12.82 20.72
CA TYR A 38 -7.01 12.96 20.23
C TYR A 38 -6.30 11.60 20.08
N PHE A 39 -6.33 10.77 21.12
CA PHE A 39 -5.70 9.44 21.09
C PHE A 39 -6.37 8.51 20.08
N LEU A 40 -7.71 8.54 20.00
CA LEU A 40 -8.46 7.76 19.01
C LEU A 40 -8.10 8.20 17.58
N GLY A 41 -8.09 9.50 17.32
CA GLY A 41 -7.75 10.06 16.02
C GLY A 41 -6.33 9.67 15.59
N ASN A 42 -5.35 9.79 16.49
CA ASN A 42 -3.97 9.42 16.20
C ASN A 42 -3.82 7.93 15.88
N ASN A 43 -4.50 7.06 16.64
CA ASN A 43 -4.46 5.62 16.40
C ASN A 43 -5.13 5.24 15.07
N ILE A 44 -6.27 5.86 14.74
CA ILE A 44 -6.95 5.64 13.45
C ILE A 44 -6.09 6.13 12.29
N PHE A 45 -5.48 7.32 12.43
CA PHE A 45 -4.63 7.89 11.40
C PHE A 45 -3.43 6.99 11.09
N ASN A 46 -2.68 6.57 12.12
CA ASN A 46 -1.52 5.70 11.93
C ASN A 46 -1.88 4.38 11.25
N ARG A 47 -2.95 3.71 11.72
CA ARG A 47 -3.44 2.48 11.08
C ARG A 47 -3.85 2.69 9.63
N SER A 48 -4.43 3.84 9.32
CA SER A 48 -4.86 4.17 7.96
C SER A 48 -3.66 4.43 7.04
N VAL A 49 -2.61 5.06 7.54
CA VAL A 49 -1.36 5.26 6.82
C VAL A 49 -0.69 3.91 6.52
N ASP A 50 -0.53 3.06 7.54
CA ASP A 50 0.08 1.73 7.37
C ASP A 50 -0.68 0.89 6.34
N GLN A 51 -2.02 0.86 6.44
CA GLN A 51 -2.87 0.16 5.49
C GLN A 51 -2.80 0.79 4.09
N GLY A 52 -2.66 2.11 3.99
CA GLY A 52 -2.51 2.83 2.74
C GLY A 52 -1.22 2.47 2.02
N ASP A 53 -0.11 2.35 2.75
CA ASP A 53 1.19 1.97 2.21
C ASP A 53 1.19 0.52 1.71
N ILE A 54 0.57 -0.40 2.46
CA ILE A 54 0.38 -1.79 2.02
C ILE A 54 -0.38 -1.84 0.68
N GLN A 55 -1.51 -1.13 0.58
CA GLN A 55 -2.31 -1.10 -0.65
C GLN A 55 -1.56 -0.45 -1.82
N ARG A 56 -0.81 0.63 -1.54
CA ARG A 56 -0.01 1.33 -2.55
C ARG A 56 1.04 0.39 -3.15
N ASN A 57 1.74 -0.37 -2.33
CA ASN A 57 2.81 -1.26 -2.79
C ASN A 57 2.27 -2.40 -3.65
N VAL A 58 1.14 -3.00 -3.26
CA VAL A 58 0.44 -3.98 -4.09
C VAL A 58 0.00 -3.38 -5.43
N ARG A 59 -0.54 -2.15 -5.43
CA ARG A 59 -0.99 -1.50 -6.67
C ARG A 59 0.16 -1.14 -7.61
N VAL A 60 1.26 -0.59 -7.08
CA VAL A 60 2.47 -0.28 -7.86
C VAL A 60 3.04 -1.56 -8.49
N ALA A 61 3.12 -2.64 -7.72
CA ALA A 61 3.52 -3.95 -8.23
C ALA A 61 2.59 -4.44 -9.35
N MET A 62 1.28 -4.39 -9.12
CA MET A 62 0.28 -4.84 -10.08
C MET A 62 0.37 -4.07 -11.40
N ASP A 63 0.44 -2.73 -11.34
CA ASP A 63 0.51 -1.88 -12.52
C ASP A 63 1.79 -2.15 -13.32
N LYS A 64 2.93 -2.23 -12.63
CA LYS A 64 4.23 -2.50 -13.26
C LYS A 64 4.29 -3.89 -13.90
N VAL A 65 3.88 -4.93 -13.17
CA VAL A 65 3.87 -6.31 -13.70
C VAL A 65 2.89 -6.42 -14.88
N THR A 66 1.72 -5.79 -14.78
CA THR A 66 0.74 -5.79 -15.88
C THR A 66 1.30 -5.13 -17.13
N GLU A 67 1.99 -4.00 -17.00
CA GLU A 67 2.63 -3.30 -18.12
C GLU A 67 3.72 -4.17 -18.77
N GLU A 68 4.58 -4.78 -17.96
CA GLU A 68 5.70 -5.59 -18.44
C GLU A 68 5.21 -6.86 -19.18
N ILE A 69 4.21 -7.55 -18.61
CA ILE A 69 3.68 -8.82 -19.13
C ILE A 69 2.78 -8.60 -20.35
N ARG A 70 1.99 -7.53 -20.40
CA ARG A 70 1.03 -7.29 -21.49
C ARG A 70 1.71 -7.28 -22.87
N MET A 71 2.95 -6.80 -22.93
CA MET A 71 3.78 -6.71 -24.13
C MET A 71 4.74 -7.89 -24.32
N ALA A 72 4.63 -8.95 -23.51
CA ALA A 72 5.50 -10.12 -23.64
C ALA A 72 5.14 -10.95 -24.88
N ASP A 73 6.18 -11.51 -25.52
CA ASP A 73 6.06 -12.41 -26.69
C ASP A 73 6.10 -13.89 -26.29
N PHE A 74 6.74 -14.20 -25.17
CA PHE A 74 6.86 -15.55 -24.64
C PHE A 74 6.95 -15.47 -23.12
N ILE A 75 6.27 -16.38 -22.42
CA ILE A 75 6.26 -16.43 -20.95
C ILE A 75 6.40 -17.89 -20.50
N THR A 76 7.31 -18.15 -19.57
CA THR A 76 7.52 -19.49 -18.98
C THR A 76 7.83 -19.42 -17.49
N SER A 77 7.62 -20.52 -16.77
CA SER A 77 8.03 -20.68 -15.37
C SER A 77 9.46 -21.22 -15.20
N LYS A 78 10.12 -21.66 -16.27
CA LYS A 78 11.44 -22.32 -16.21
C LYS A 78 12.39 -21.80 -17.29
N VAL A 79 13.66 -21.67 -16.94
CA VAL A 79 14.74 -21.45 -17.90
C VAL A 79 15.31 -22.81 -18.30
N SER A 80 15.59 -23.00 -19.58
CA SER A 80 16.17 -24.24 -20.10
C SER A 80 17.61 -24.42 -19.61
N GLU A 81 18.14 -25.65 -19.63
CA GLU A 81 19.51 -25.95 -19.18
C GLU A 81 20.60 -25.18 -19.97
N ASP A 82 20.30 -24.78 -21.20
CA ASP A 82 21.18 -23.95 -22.04
C ASP A 82 21.12 -22.45 -21.72
N GLY A 83 20.38 -22.06 -20.67
CA GLY A 83 20.22 -20.68 -20.23
C GLY A 83 19.31 -19.85 -21.12
N LYS A 84 18.48 -20.48 -21.95
CA LYS A 84 17.60 -19.78 -22.91
C LYS A 84 16.13 -20.01 -22.61
N ILE A 85 15.33 -19.03 -23.02
CA ILE A 85 13.88 -19.18 -23.12
C ILE A 85 13.46 -18.94 -24.56
N ASN A 86 12.69 -19.87 -25.13
CA ASN A 86 12.26 -19.82 -26.53
C ASN A 86 13.42 -19.55 -27.53
N GLY A 87 14.60 -20.11 -27.26
CA GLY A 87 15.80 -19.93 -28.07
C GLY A 87 16.53 -18.58 -27.94
N LYS A 88 16.07 -17.67 -27.08
CA LYS A 88 16.72 -16.38 -26.78
C LYS A 88 17.49 -16.45 -25.45
N SER A 89 18.71 -15.90 -25.44
CA SER A 89 19.49 -15.67 -24.21
C SER A 89 19.06 -14.41 -23.47
N GLU A 90 18.50 -13.44 -24.20
CA GLU A 90 18.01 -12.17 -23.68
C GLU A 90 16.55 -12.33 -23.21
N TYR A 91 16.36 -12.23 -21.90
CA TYR A 91 15.05 -12.30 -21.27
C TYR A 91 14.99 -11.51 -19.97
N TYR A 92 13.76 -11.26 -19.51
CA TYR A 92 13.48 -10.67 -18.22
C TYR A 92 12.92 -11.72 -17.27
N SER A 93 13.15 -11.54 -15.97
CA SER A 93 12.45 -12.28 -14.94
C SER A 93 11.69 -11.33 -14.02
N ILE A 94 10.55 -11.77 -13.50
CA ILE A 94 9.83 -11.12 -12.40
C ILE A 94 9.52 -12.19 -11.36
N GLY A 95 9.89 -11.94 -10.11
CA GLY A 95 9.66 -12.85 -8.99
C GLY A 95 9.96 -12.19 -7.65
N LEU A 96 9.79 -12.95 -6.58
CA LEU A 96 10.10 -12.49 -5.22
C LEU A 96 11.48 -12.91 -4.77
N GLU A 97 12.20 -11.95 -4.20
CA GLU A 97 13.47 -12.15 -3.52
C GLU A 97 13.45 -11.37 -2.21
N GLU A 98 13.63 -12.06 -1.07
CA GLU A 98 13.61 -11.45 0.27
C GLU A 98 12.41 -10.51 0.53
N ASN A 99 11.19 -10.94 0.16
CA ASN A 99 9.94 -10.16 0.25
C ASN A 99 9.92 -8.89 -0.62
N LYS A 100 10.77 -8.83 -1.64
CA LYS A 100 10.75 -7.76 -2.64
C LYS A 100 10.41 -8.36 -3.98
N LEU A 101 9.49 -7.71 -4.68
CA LEU A 101 9.27 -7.94 -6.09
C LEU A 101 10.45 -7.36 -6.85
N VAL A 102 11.20 -8.23 -7.51
CA VAL A 102 12.37 -7.87 -8.27
C VAL A 102 12.13 -8.22 -9.73
N LYS A 103 12.56 -7.31 -10.60
CA LYS A 103 12.71 -7.56 -12.03
C LYS A 103 14.20 -7.60 -12.35
N LYS A 104 14.61 -8.60 -13.14
CA LYS A 104 15.99 -8.74 -13.62
C LYS A 104 16.02 -8.87 -15.13
N TYR A 105 17.17 -8.52 -15.70
CA TYR A 105 17.48 -8.77 -17.10
C TYR A 105 18.61 -9.79 -17.19
N SER A 106 18.52 -10.79 -18.07
CA SER A 106 19.45 -11.93 -18.06
C SER A 106 20.90 -11.58 -18.39
N GLU A 107 21.14 -10.51 -19.13
CA GLU A 107 22.49 -10.07 -19.54
C GLU A 107 23.10 -9.02 -18.58
N GLU A 108 22.33 -8.53 -17.60
CA GLU A 108 22.76 -7.51 -16.65
C GLU A 108 22.59 -8.01 -15.21
N ASP A 109 23.59 -7.80 -14.36
CA ASP A 109 23.49 -8.07 -12.92
C ASP A 109 22.67 -6.99 -12.17
N GLU A 110 21.90 -6.17 -12.90
CA GLU A 110 21.04 -5.14 -12.32
C GLU A 110 19.65 -5.67 -11.94
N GLU A 111 19.25 -5.34 -10.72
CA GLU A 111 17.97 -5.70 -10.14
C GLU A 111 17.10 -4.46 -9.93
N GLU A 112 15.96 -4.42 -10.60
CA GLU A 112 14.94 -3.38 -10.39
C GLU A 112 14.00 -3.85 -9.27
N VAL A 113 14.12 -3.26 -8.07
CA VAL A 113 13.17 -3.47 -6.97
C VAL A 113 11.90 -2.67 -7.24
N ILE A 114 10.79 -3.37 -7.41
CA ILE A 114 9.49 -2.75 -7.76
C ILE A 114 8.71 -2.38 -6.50
N ALA A 115 8.55 -3.32 -5.57
CA ALA A 115 7.77 -3.15 -4.36
C ALA A 115 8.11 -4.24 -3.33
N GLU A 116 7.84 -3.99 -2.06
CA GLU A 116 7.85 -5.05 -1.04
C GLU A 116 6.50 -5.77 -1.01
N LEU A 117 6.51 -7.10 -1.01
CA LEU A 117 5.34 -7.98 -1.07
C LEU A 117 5.59 -9.25 -0.24
N SER A 118 4.51 -9.89 0.18
CA SER A 118 4.58 -11.18 0.88
C SER A 118 4.49 -12.36 -0.09
N ASP A 119 3.69 -12.25 -1.15
CA ASP A 119 3.55 -13.31 -2.16
C ASP A 119 3.13 -12.74 -3.53
N ILE A 120 3.44 -13.50 -4.58
CA ILE A 120 2.99 -13.28 -5.95
C ILE A 120 2.70 -14.63 -6.61
N LEU A 121 1.60 -14.73 -7.36
CA LEU A 121 1.22 -15.96 -8.05
C LEU A 121 0.65 -15.65 -9.43
N PHE A 122 1.30 -16.21 -10.44
CA PHE A 122 0.89 -16.16 -11.83
C PHE A 122 0.18 -17.45 -12.21
N LYS A 123 -1.01 -17.37 -12.83
CA LYS A 123 -1.74 -18.53 -13.34
C LYS A 123 -2.17 -18.33 -14.78
N PRO A 124 -2.00 -19.34 -15.66
CA PRO A 124 -2.54 -19.26 -17.01
C PRO A 124 -4.06 -19.12 -16.99
N LYS A 125 -4.59 -18.26 -17.85
CA LYS A 125 -6.03 -18.11 -18.08
C LYS A 125 -6.30 -18.00 -19.58
N ASN A 126 -7.54 -18.31 -20.02
CA ASN A 126 -7.91 -18.22 -21.43
C ASN A 126 -7.61 -16.82 -22.00
N GLY A 127 -6.60 -16.73 -22.87
CA GLY A 127 -6.19 -15.47 -23.52
C GLY A 127 -5.37 -14.52 -22.64
N GLY A 128 -4.86 -14.98 -21.48
CA GLY A 128 -4.05 -14.13 -20.62
C GLY A 128 -3.45 -14.81 -19.38
N LEU A 129 -3.11 -14.00 -18.39
CA LEU A 129 -2.59 -14.45 -17.10
C LEU A 129 -3.44 -13.87 -15.96
N SER A 130 -3.75 -14.68 -14.96
CA SER A 130 -4.15 -14.16 -13.64
C SER A 130 -2.89 -13.83 -12.85
N LEU A 131 -2.87 -12.66 -12.24
CA LEU A 131 -1.84 -12.19 -11.32
C LEU A 131 -2.49 -11.97 -9.97
N LYS A 132 -2.03 -12.72 -8.98
CA LYS A 132 -2.35 -12.51 -7.57
C LYS A 132 -1.13 -11.94 -6.86
N ILE A 133 -1.33 -10.87 -6.11
CA ILE A 133 -0.29 -10.22 -5.30
C ILE A 133 -0.81 -10.06 -3.88
N SER A 134 0.02 -10.45 -2.91
CA SER A 134 -0.32 -10.38 -1.50
C SER A 134 0.77 -9.62 -0.73
N ARG A 135 0.35 -8.78 0.21
CA ARG A 135 1.21 -8.13 1.20
C ARG A 135 0.49 -8.09 2.54
N ASP A 136 1.09 -8.73 3.54
CA ASP A 136 0.54 -8.88 4.88
C ASP A 136 -0.92 -9.40 4.85
N ASN A 137 -1.88 -8.54 5.18
CA ASN A 137 -3.29 -8.90 5.30
C ASN A 137 -4.10 -8.48 4.05
N TYR A 138 -3.42 -8.04 2.99
CA TYR A 138 -4.03 -7.47 1.80
C TYR A 138 -3.64 -8.29 0.56
N GLU A 139 -4.63 -8.65 -0.24
CA GLU A 139 -4.46 -9.41 -1.47
C GLU A 139 -5.30 -8.78 -2.59
N ILE A 140 -4.73 -8.68 -3.78
CA ILE A 140 -5.44 -8.34 -5.01
C ILE A 140 -5.15 -9.44 -6.04
N GLU A 141 -6.18 -9.81 -6.80
CA GLU A 141 -6.05 -10.62 -8.01
C GLU A 141 -6.58 -9.84 -9.21
N THR A 142 -5.84 -9.87 -10.32
CA THR A 142 -6.19 -9.20 -11.58
C THR A 142 -5.94 -10.11 -12.78
N GLU A 143 -6.64 -9.83 -13.87
CA GLU A 143 -6.45 -10.53 -15.15
C GLU A 143 -5.71 -9.62 -16.12
N ILE A 144 -4.63 -10.14 -16.66
CA ILE A 144 -3.76 -9.46 -17.61
C ILE A 144 -4.08 -10.04 -19.00
N PRO A 145 -4.83 -9.32 -19.85
CA PRO A 145 -4.95 -9.68 -21.26
C PRO A 145 -3.59 -9.46 -21.93
N LEU A 146 -3.22 -10.35 -22.84
CA LEU A 146 -1.93 -10.29 -23.52
C LEU A 146 -2.13 -9.81 -24.96
N GLU A 147 -1.47 -8.71 -25.33
CA GLU A 147 -1.69 -8.09 -26.64
C GLU A 147 -1.04 -8.89 -27.78
N ASN A 148 0.13 -9.48 -27.53
CA ASN A 148 0.89 -10.19 -28.55
C ASN A 148 0.51 -11.68 -28.69
N ASN A 149 -0.52 -12.14 -27.97
CA ASN A 149 -0.91 -13.56 -27.88
C ASN A 149 0.31 -14.50 -27.71
N PRO A 150 1.12 -14.28 -26.65
CA PRO A 150 2.34 -15.03 -26.45
C PRO A 150 2.06 -16.51 -26.18
N SER A 151 3.05 -17.34 -26.47
CA SER A 151 3.05 -18.71 -25.94
C SER A 151 3.29 -18.66 -24.44
N ILE A 152 2.41 -19.29 -23.67
CA ILE A 152 2.49 -19.40 -22.20
C ILE A 152 2.84 -20.84 -21.84
N ASP A 153 3.98 -21.03 -21.22
CA ASP A 153 4.48 -22.30 -20.70
C ASP A 153 4.51 -22.25 -19.16
N ILE A 154 3.33 -22.27 -18.56
CA ILE A 154 3.13 -22.25 -17.11
C ILE A 154 2.12 -23.35 -16.74
N ASP A 155 2.45 -24.12 -15.71
CA ASP A 155 1.56 -25.16 -15.17
C ASP A 155 0.26 -24.55 -14.61
N ASN A 156 -0.84 -25.31 -14.63
CA ASN A 156 -2.15 -24.84 -14.14
C ASN A 156 -2.16 -24.50 -12.64
N GLU A 157 -1.24 -25.05 -11.86
CA GLU A 157 -1.07 -24.72 -10.44
C GLU A 157 -0.55 -23.28 -10.24
N GLY A 158 0.07 -22.71 -11.28
CA GLY A 158 0.67 -21.39 -11.28
C GLY A 158 2.16 -21.42 -10.93
N THR A 159 2.76 -20.23 -10.90
CA THR A 159 4.17 -20.03 -10.55
C THR A 159 4.35 -18.72 -9.78
N HIS A 160 5.36 -18.65 -8.91
CA HIS A 160 5.74 -17.45 -8.18
C HIS A 160 6.82 -16.62 -8.90
N VAL A 161 7.40 -17.18 -9.97
CA VAL A 161 8.38 -16.51 -10.83
C VAL A 161 8.04 -16.77 -12.28
N ILE A 162 8.20 -15.74 -13.11
CA ILE A 162 8.07 -15.86 -14.56
C ILE A 162 9.32 -15.34 -15.25
N TYR A 163 9.59 -15.94 -16.41
CA TYR A 163 10.61 -15.51 -17.36
C TYR A 163 9.90 -15.17 -18.66
N TYR A 164 10.26 -14.03 -19.26
CA TYR A 164 9.59 -13.58 -20.46
C TYR A 164 10.51 -12.82 -21.40
N THR A 165 10.16 -12.86 -22.68
CA THR A 165 10.86 -12.09 -23.72
C THR A 165 9.95 -10.97 -24.22
N LYS A 166 10.57 -9.86 -24.59
CA LYS A 166 9.91 -8.76 -25.31
C LYS A 166 10.38 -8.75 -26.77
N ARG A 167 9.63 -8.03 -27.59
CA ARG A 167 9.93 -7.83 -29.01
C ARG A 167 10.94 -6.73 -29.24
#